data_AF-A0A971Z1S8-F1
#
_entry.id   AF-A0A971Z1S8-F1
#
_cell.length_a   1.000
_cell.length_b   1.000
_cell.length_c   1.000
_cell.angle_alpha   90.00
_cell.angle_beta   90.00
_cell.angle_gamma   90.00
#
_symmetry.space_group_name_H-M   'P 1'
#
loop_
_entity.id
_entity.type
_entity.pdbx_description
1 polymer ?
#
loop_
_entity_poly.entity_id
_entity_poly.type
_entity_poly.pdbx_seq_one_letter_code
_entity_poly.pdbx_strand_id
1 'polypeptide(L)'
;MKRTPDLQQRLLRAWYGQHSWLALLRPLSSLYQRLALNKRQRYLDNPSASWQPPVPLIVVGNITLGGTGKTPMVIWLVEHLRSRGLRVGVISRGYGGKPPSLPWRVQPRQDGPEQVGDEPLLIASRCQVPVVIDPDRPRAGRYLLEHSPVDVIISDDGLQHYRMGRTLELVMIDHARGLGNGRCLPEGPLREPASRLAEADMLIRTGADKDADGAYAMRLQASVLVNLKTGERVRPGEWRAPPRVQAVAGIGNPER
;
A
#
# COMPACT_ATOMS: atom_id res chain seq x y z
N MET A 1 2.85 -22.44 25.50
CA MET A 1 3.77 -22.59 24.34
C MET A 1 4.34 -21.23 23.97
N LYS A 2 5.60 -20.93 24.32
CA LYS A 2 6.27 -19.69 23.91
C LYS A 2 6.58 -19.82 22.40
N ARG A 3 5.74 -19.27 21.53
CA ARG A 3 6.06 -19.16 20.09
C ARG A 3 7.30 -18.27 19.98
N THR A 4 8.37 -18.81 19.42
CA THR A 4 9.53 -18.03 18.99
C THR A 4 9.01 -16.88 18.12
N PRO A 5 9.39 -15.62 18.40
CA PRO A 5 8.97 -14.52 17.55
C PRO A 5 9.50 -14.79 16.14
N ASP A 6 8.59 -14.74 15.18
CA ASP A 6 8.87 -14.89 13.76
C ASP A 6 10.04 -13.99 13.36
N LEU A 7 10.91 -14.45 12.45
CA LEU A 7 12.13 -13.73 12.05
C LEU A 7 11.80 -12.30 11.59
N GLN A 8 10.66 -12.15 10.91
CA GLN A 8 10.11 -10.87 10.50
C GLN A 8 9.84 -9.93 11.69
N GLN A 9 9.25 -10.43 12.78
CA GLN A 9 8.98 -9.63 13.98
C GLN A 9 10.25 -9.22 14.69
N ARG A 10 11.26 -10.10 14.73
CA ARG A 10 12.59 -9.77 15.30
C ARG A 10 13.29 -8.67 14.51
N LEU A 11 13.27 -8.76 13.18
CA LEU A 11 13.84 -7.72 12.31
C LEU A 11 13.10 -6.39 12.42
N LEU A 12 11.77 -6.41 12.42
CA LEU A 12 10.97 -5.20 12.63
C LEU A 12 11.33 -4.54 13.96
N ARG A 13 11.35 -5.29 15.06
CA ARG A 13 11.76 -4.74 16.37
C ARG A 13 13.17 -4.16 16.33
N ALA A 14 14.10 -4.82 15.64
CA ALA A 14 15.46 -4.32 15.54
C ALA A 14 15.57 -3.02 14.75
N TRP A 15 14.87 -2.91 13.61
CA TRP A 15 14.87 -1.72 12.78
C TRP A 15 14.26 -0.51 13.48
N TYR A 16 13.19 -0.70 14.25
CA TYR A 16 12.52 0.38 14.98
C TYR A 16 13.12 0.64 16.38
N GLY A 17 13.86 -0.33 16.94
CA GLY A 17 14.61 -0.20 18.20
C GLY A 17 16.09 0.18 18.05
N GLN A 18 16.56 0.42 16.82
CA GLN A 18 17.92 0.86 16.48
C GLN A 18 19.05 -0.02 17.06
N HIS A 19 18.90 -1.35 17.02
CA HIS A 19 19.92 -2.24 17.58
C HIS A 19 21.26 -2.18 16.80
N SER A 20 22.37 -2.11 17.54
CA SER A 20 23.72 -1.90 17.01
C SER A 20 24.24 -3.02 16.09
N TRP A 21 23.79 -4.27 16.30
CA TRP A 21 24.20 -5.41 15.46
C TRP A 21 23.76 -5.28 13.99
N LEU A 22 22.75 -4.44 13.69
CA LEU A 22 22.33 -4.15 12.33
C LEU A 22 23.44 -3.53 11.48
N ALA A 23 24.44 -2.89 12.09
CA ALA A 23 25.58 -2.32 11.40
C ALA A 23 26.38 -3.37 10.60
N LEU A 24 26.34 -4.64 11.00
CA LEU A 24 26.96 -5.75 10.25
C LEU A 24 26.31 -5.96 8.88
N LEU A 25 25.05 -5.55 8.71
CA LEU A 25 24.30 -5.64 7.45
C LEU A 25 24.52 -4.45 6.52
N ARG A 26 25.29 -3.44 6.95
CA ARG A 26 25.53 -2.20 6.19
C ARG A 26 26.13 -2.44 4.79
N PRO A 27 27.11 -3.34 4.59
CA PRO A 27 27.62 -3.59 3.24
C PRO A 27 26.53 -4.10 2.28
N LEU A 28 25.67 -4.99 2.78
CA LEU A 28 24.55 -5.53 2.00
C LEU A 28 23.47 -4.46 1.74
N SER A 29 23.23 -3.58 2.73
CA SER A 29 22.33 -2.43 2.60
C SER A 29 22.82 -1.43 1.55
N SER A 30 24.12 -1.13 1.54
CA SER A 30 24.74 -0.27 0.53
C SER A 30 24.63 -0.86 -0.88
N LEU A 31 24.84 -2.18 -1.04
CA LEU A 31 24.68 -2.85 -2.32
C LEU A 31 23.23 -2.80 -2.79
N TYR A 32 22.28 -3.12 -1.91
CA TYR A 32 20.85 -3.03 -2.20
C TYR A 32 20.44 -1.61 -2.63
N GLN A 33 20.86 -0.60 -1.87
CA GLN A 33 20.60 0.81 -2.18
C GLN A 33 21.14 1.18 -3.56
N ARG A 34 22.38 0.79 -3.88
CA ARG A 34 22.98 1.07 -5.19
C ARG A 34 22.21 0.41 -6.33
N LEU A 35 21.78 -0.85 -6.16
CA LEU A 35 20.97 -1.54 -7.15
C LEU A 35 19.59 -0.88 -7.35
N ALA A 36 18.93 -0.47 -6.26
CA ALA A 36 17.65 0.22 -6.31
C ALA A 36 17.76 1.58 -7.02
N LEU A 37 18.77 2.38 -6.68
CA LEU A 37 19.05 3.68 -7.32
C LEU A 37 19.42 3.52 -8.80
N ASN A 38 20.28 2.56 -9.15
CA ASN A 38 20.63 2.29 -10.53
C ASN A 38 19.42 1.86 -11.36
N LYS A 39 18.56 1.01 -10.80
CA LYS A 39 17.32 0.60 -11.47
C LYS A 39 16.43 1.79 -11.74
N ARG A 40 16.26 2.68 -10.75
CA ARG A 40 15.49 3.92 -10.90
C ARG A 40 16.08 4.83 -11.98
N GLN A 41 17.38 5.12 -11.91
CA GLN A 41 18.05 6.03 -12.83
C GLN A 41 17.90 5.58 -14.29
N ARG A 42 18.03 4.28 -14.56
CA ARG A 42 17.80 3.71 -15.90
C ARG A 42 16.43 4.03 -16.49
N TYR A 43 15.39 4.15 -15.67
CA TYR A 43 14.05 4.49 -16.14
C TYR A 43 13.81 6.00 -16.26
N LEU A 44 14.47 6.80 -15.42
CA LEU A 44 14.45 8.26 -15.57
C LEU A 44 15.19 8.70 -16.82
N ASP A 45 16.32 8.07 -17.13
CA ASP A 45 17.13 8.35 -18.32
C ASP A 45 16.48 7.83 -19.61
N ASN A 46 15.55 6.89 -19.50
CA ASN A 46 14.87 6.30 -20.65
C ASN A 46 13.33 6.28 -20.47
N PRO A 47 12.66 7.43 -20.61
CA PRO A 47 11.20 7.51 -20.49
C PRO A 47 10.45 6.65 -21.51
N SER A 48 11.03 6.40 -22.70
CA SER A 48 10.39 5.55 -23.73
C SER A 48 10.39 4.06 -23.36
N ALA A 49 11.20 3.65 -22.38
CA ALA A 49 11.14 2.30 -21.80
C ALA A 49 9.95 2.12 -20.82
N SER A 50 9.22 3.19 -20.50
CA SER A 50 8.03 3.16 -19.65
C SER A 50 6.75 3.21 -20.47
N TRP A 51 5.74 2.46 -20.05
CA TRP A 51 4.40 2.58 -20.62
C TRP A 51 3.74 3.84 -20.09
N GLN A 52 3.30 4.70 -21.01
CA GLN A 52 2.51 5.89 -20.68
C GLN A 52 1.02 5.55 -20.82
N PRO A 53 0.24 5.53 -19.72
CA PRO A 53 -1.19 5.32 -19.82
C PRO A 53 -1.85 6.52 -20.54
N PRO A 54 -2.86 6.29 -21.38
CA PRO A 54 -3.60 7.35 -22.06
C PRO A 54 -4.51 8.16 -21.11
N VAL A 55 -4.59 7.76 -19.84
CA VAL A 55 -5.36 8.41 -18.78
C VAL A 55 -4.46 8.67 -17.57
N PRO A 56 -4.77 9.66 -16.71
CA PRO A 56 -4.00 9.92 -15.51
C PRO A 56 -3.83 8.67 -14.64
N LEU A 57 -2.62 8.46 -14.14
CA LEU A 57 -2.29 7.35 -13.24
C LEU A 57 -1.71 7.88 -11.93
N ILE A 58 -2.39 7.57 -10.83
CA ILE A 58 -1.99 7.96 -9.48
C ILE A 58 -1.38 6.75 -8.79
N VAL A 59 -0.14 6.87 -8.31
CA VAL A 59 0.52 5.83 -7.51
C VAL A 59 0.34 6.13 -6.04
N VAL A 60 -0.18 5.17 -5.27
CA VAL A 60 -0.18 5.21 -3.81
C VAL A 60 0.78 4.13 -3.32
N GLY A 61 1.81 4.52 -2.58
CA GLY A 61 2.77 3.55 -2.07
C GLY A 61 3.52 4.00 -0.84
N ASN A 62 4.51 3.22 -0.43
CA ASN A 62 5.37 3.55 0.70
C ASN A 62 6.81 3.11 0.47
N ILE A 63 7.74 3.77 1.16
CA ILE A 63 9.16 3.42 1.11
C ILE A 63 9.59 2.51 2.27
N THR A 64 8.74 2.26 3.27
CA THR A 64 9.04 1.40 4.43
C THR A 64 8.42 0.01 4.31
N LEU A 65 9.03 -1.00 4.93
CA LEU A 65 8.34 -2.27 5.20
C LEU A 65 7.38 -2.12 6.38
N GLY A 66 6.10 -2.40 6.12
CA GLY A 66 5.02 -2.37 7.11
C GLY A 66 3.72 -1.78 6.57
N GLY A 67 2.65 -1.89 7.36
CA GLY A 67 1.34 -1.33 7.04
C GLY A 67 1.33 0.19 7.28
N THR A 68 1.40 0.97 6.21
CA THR A 68 1.44 2.45 6.24
C THR A 68 0.10 3.12 5.94
N GLY A 69 -0.98 2.35 5.86
CA GLY A 69 -2.32 2.88 5.56
C GLY A 69 -2.64 3.04 4.06
N LYS A 70 -1.90 2.38 3.16
CA LYS A 70 -2.14 2.42 1.71
C LYS A 70 -3.56 2.02 1.33
N THR A 71 -4.05 0.87 1.79
CA THR A 71 -5.37 0.37 1.39
C THR A 71 -6.51 1.33 1.77
N PRO A 72 -6.57 1.89 3.00
CA PRO A 72 -7.51 2.96 3.30
C PRO A 72 -7.36 4.20 2.41
N MET A 73 -6.14 4.61 2.06
CA MET A 73 -5.90 5.76 1.19
C MET A 73 -6.40 5.50 -0.24
N VAL A 74 -6.15 4.31 -0.77
CA VAL A 74 -6.66 3.90 -2.10
C VAL A 74 -8.19 3.89 -2.10
N ILE A 75 -8.83 3.32 -1.08
CA ILE A 75 -10.30 3.31 -0.95
C ILE A 75 -10.83 4.74 -0.91
N TRP A 76 -10.25 5.61 -0.07
CA TRP A 76 -10.65 7.02 0.02
C TRP A 76 -10.52 7.73 -1.33
N LEU A 77 -9.40 7.52 -2.04
CA LEU A 77 -9.14 8.16 -3.33
C LEU A 77 -10.14 7.68 -4.40
N VAL A 78 -10.46 6.38 -4.42
CA VAL A 78 -11.48 5.83 -5.32
C VAL A 78 -12.85 6.48 -5.03
N GLU A 79 -13.28 6.51 -3.76
CA GLU A 79 -14.56 7.11 -3.38
C GLU A 79 -14.60 8.61 -3.71
N HIS A 80 -13.50 9.33 -3.46
CA HIS A 80 -13.37 10.77 -3.71
C HIS A 80 -13.38 11.15 -5.19
N LEU A 81 -12.79 10.34 -6.06
CA LEU A 81 -12.83 10.58 -7.51
C LEU A 81 -14.18 10.15 -8.10
N ARG A 82 -14.76 9.05 -7.62
CA ARG A 82 -16.11 8.62 -8.02
C ARG A 82 -17.19 9.63 -7.64
N SER A 83 -17.08 10.29 -6.49
CA SER A 83 -18.04 11.34 -6.09
C SER A 83 -17.99 12.57 -7.00
N ARG A 84 -16.92 12.73 -7.80
CA ARG A 84 -16.81 13.72 -8.87
C ARG A 84 -17.22 13.19 -10.25
N GLY A 85 -17.82 12.00 -10.31
CA GLY A 85 -18.31 11.40 -11.55
C GLY A 85 -17.25 10.71 -12.41
N LEU A 86 -16.01 10.54 -11.92
CA LEU A 86 -14.95 9.87 -12.67
C LEU A 86 -15.08 8.34 -12.57
N ARG A 87 -14.81 7.66 -13.69
CA ARG A 87 -14.70 6.20 -13.73
C ARG A 87 -13.29 5.79 -13.30
N VAL A 88 -13.17 5.20 -12.14
CA VAL A 88 -11.88 4.83 -11.55
C VAL A 88 -11.62 3.35 -11.76
N GLY A 89 -10.38 2.99 -12.13
CA GLY A 89 -9.91 1.61 -12.12
C GLY A 89 -8.67 1.47 -11.23
N VAL A 90 -8.48 0.30 -10.64
CA VAL A 90 -7.36 0.04 -9.73
C VAL A 90 -6.49 -1.09 -10.27
N ILE A 91 -5.17 -0.91 -10.19
CA ILE A 91 -4.20 -1.96 -10.48
C ILE A 91 -3.37 -2.30 -9.24
N SER A 92 -3.21 -3.59 -8.96
CA SER A 92 -2.41 -4.08 -7.84
C SER A 92 -1.60 -5.32 -8.23
N ARG A 93 -0.74 -5.82 -7.33
CA ARG A 93 0.16 -6.96 -7.61
C ARG A 93 -0.54 -8.29 -7.38
N GLY A 94 -1.54 -8.31 -6.51
CA GLY A 94 -2.08 -9.55 -5.97
C GLY A 94 -1.08 -10.23 -5.04
N TYR A 95 -0.43 -9.47 -4.14
CA TYR A 95 0.56 -10.05 -3.23
C TYR A 95 -0.08 -11.16 -2.38
N GLY A 96 0.56 -12.33 -2.35
CA GLY A 96 0.04 -13.52 -1.65
C GLY A 96 -1.02 -14.31 -2.42
N GLY A 97 -1.62 -13.72 -3.46
CA GLY A 97 -2.62 -14.38 -4.31
C GLY A 97 -1.99 -15.27 -5.39
N LYS A 98 -2.73 -16.31 -5.79
CA LYS A 98 -2.40 -17.20 -6.92
C LYS A 98 -3.58 -17.25 -7.91
N PRO A 99 -3.73 -16.25 -8.79
CA PRO A 99 -4.85 -16.22 -9.72
C PRO A 99 -4.68 -17.30 -10.79
N PRO A 100 -5.78 -17.74 -11.44
CA PRO A 100 -5.74 -18.75 -12.50
C PRO A 100 -4.89 -18.33 -13.71
N SER A 101 -4.87 -17.03 -14.01
CA SER A 101 -4.08 -16.45 -15.10
C SER A 101 -3.70 -15.00 -14.78
N LEU A 102 -2.85 -14.40 -15.59
CA LEU A 102 -2.45 -13.00 -15.47
C LEU A 102 -2.46 -12.32 -16.85
N PRO A 103 -2.95 -11.09 -16.98
CA PRO A 103 -3.63 -10.29 -15.95
C PRO A 103 -4.96 -10.89 -15.49
N TRP A 104 -5.36 -10.65 -14.23
CA TRP A 104 -6.63 -11.12 -13.69
C TRP A 104 -7.49 -9.97 -13.20
N ARG A 105 -8.75 -9.90 -13.64
CA ARG A 105 -9.75 -8.99 -13.08
C ARG A 105 -10.39 -9.63 -11.85
N VAL A 106 -10.26 -8.98 -10.71
CA VAL A 106 -10.82 -9.44 -9.44
C VAL A 106 -12.34 -9.43 -9.50
N GLN A 107 -12.95 -10.55 -9.12
CA GLN A 107 -14.38 -10.78 -9.04
C GLN A 107 -14.79 -10.99 -7.58
N PRO A 108 -15.19 -9.95 -6.83
CA PRO A 108 -15.31 -10.01 -5.37
C PRO A 108 -16.39 -10.96 -4.82
N ARG A 109 -17.25 -11.50 -5.68
CA ARG A 109 -18.27 -12.51 -5.32
C ARG A 109 -17.84 -13.95 -5.59
N GLN A 110 -16.74 -14.15 -6.32
CA GLN A 110 -16.29 -15.45 -6.80
C GLN A 110 -14.86 -15.76 -6.33
N ASP A 111 -13.99 -14.75 -6.35
CA ASP A 111 -12.59 -14.91 -5.98
C ASP A 111 -12.40 -14.88 -4.46
N GLY A 112 -11.57 -15.79 -3.96
CA GLY A 112 -11.09 -15.80 -2.59
C GLY A 112 -9.77 -15.04 -2.40
N PRO A 113 -9.41 -14.63 -1.16
CA PRO A 113 -8.16 -13.93 -0.90
C PRO A 113 -6.90 -14.74 -1.26
N GLU A 114 -6.97 -16.06 -1.21
CA GLU A 114 -5.89 -16.95 -1.66
C GLU A 114 -5.62 -16.88 -3.18
N GLN A 115 -6.62 -16.45 -3.95
CA GLN A 115 -6.50 -16.30 -5.41
C GLN A 115 -6.01 -14.91 -5.78
N VAL A 116 -6.56 -13.86 -5.17
CA VAL A 116 -6.33 -12.47 -5.62
C VAL A 116 -5.57 -11.59 -4.62
N GLY A 117 -5.36 -12.08 -3.40
CA GLY A 117 -4.83 -11.32 -2.27
C GLY A 117 -5.91 -10.58 -1.49
N ASP A 118 -5.65 -10.35 -0.20
CA ASP A 118 -6.59 -9.66 0.71
C ASP A 118 -6.86 -8.21 0.29
N GLU A 119 -5.82 -7.44 -0.05
CA GLU A 119 -5.96 -6.00 -0.37
C GLU A 119 -6.74 -5.76 -1.67
N PRO A 120 -6.45 -6.44 -2.81
CA PRO A 120 -7.22 -6.25 -4.05
C PRO A 120 -8.68 -6.70 -3.90
N LEU A 121 -8.92 -7.81 -3.19
CA LEU A 121 -10.28 -8.28 -2.91
C LEU A 121 -11.06 -7.28 -2.06
N LEU A 122 -10.44 -6.72 -1.02
CA LEU A 122 -11.05 -5.70 -0.18
C LEU A 122 -11.42 -4.45 -1.00
N ILE A 123 -10.50 -3.94 -1.82
CA ILE A 123 -10.74 -2.76 -2.66
C ILE A 123 -11.88 -3.04 -3.64
N ALA A 124 -11.85 -4.18 -4.35
CA ALA A 124 -12.89 -4.56 -5.31
C ALA A 124 -14.26 -4.69 -4.64
N SER A 125 -14.31 -5.35 -3.48
CA SER A 125 -15.55 -5.57 -2.73
C SER A 125 -16.15 -4.27 -2.18
N ARG A 126 -15.30 -3.40 -1.62
CA ARG A 126 -15.73 -2.18 -0.94
C ARG A 126 -16.06 -1.05 -1.89
N CYS A 127 -15.27 -0.90 -2.96
CA CYS A 127 -15.39 0.20 -3.90
C CYS A 127 -16.23 -0.15 -5.12
N GLN A 128 -16.41 -1.44 -5.43
CA GLN A 128 -17.13 -1.91 -6.63
C GLN A 128 -16.64 -1.26 -7.92
N VAL A 129 -15.32 -1.12 -8.06
CA VAL A 129 -14.65 -0.65 -9.27
C VAL A 129 -13.87 -1.78 -9.92
N PRO A 130 -13.53 -1.70 -11.22
CA PRO A 130 -12.61 -2.64 -11.84
C PRO A 130 -11.26 -2.66 -11.11
N VAL A 131 -10.87 -3.83 -10.61
CA VAL A 131 -9.55 -4.06 -10.00
C VAL A 131 -8.85 -5.16 -10.79
N VAL A 132 -7.64 -4.89 -11.26
CA VAL A 132 -6.82 -5.85 -12.03
C VAL A 132 -5.52 -6.12 -11.28
N ILE A 133 -5.17 -7.40 -11.14
CA ILE A 133 -3.91 -7.82 -10.54
C ILE A 133 -2.92 -8.33 -11.59
N ASP A 134 -1.68 -7.86 -11.49
CA ASP A 134 -0.53 -8.36 -12.26
C ASP A 134 0.80 -7.88 -11.63
N PRO A 135 1.82 -8.74 -11.51
CA PRO A 135 3.19 -8.32 -11.23
C PRO A 135 3.76 -7.33 -12.25
N ASP A 136 3.37 -7.44 -13.52
CA ASP A 136 3.66 -6.45 -14.57
C ASP A 136 2.55 -5.37 -14.60
N ARG A 137 2.81 -4.27 -13.87
CA ARG A 137 1.89 -3.13 -13.74
C ARG A 137 1.45 -2.53 -15.08
N PRO A 138 2.35 -2.27 -16.05
CA PRO A 138 1.93 -1.89 -17.40
C PRO A 138 0.94 -2.86 -18.06
N ARG A 139 1.16 -4.18 -17.93
CA ARG A 139 0.24 -5.17 -18.50
C ARG A 139 -1.13 -5.13 -17.83
N ALA A 140 -1.19 -5.01 -16.50
CA ALA A 140 -2.45 -4.81 -15.78
C ALA A 140 -3.19 -3.55 -16.26
N GLY A 141 -2.47 -2.44 -16.41
CA GLY A 141 -3.07 -1.17 -16.83
C GLY A 141 -3.63 -1.21 -18.26
N ARG A 142 -2.93 -1.84 -19.21
CA ARG A 142 -3.45 -2.05 -20.58
C ARG A 142 -4.71 -2.92 -20.57
N TYR A 143 -4.64 -4.05 -19.90
CA TYR A 143 -5.78 -4.96 -19.77
C TYR A 143 -7.00 -4.26 -19.14
N LEU A 144 -6.79 -3.46 -18.09
CA LEU A 144 -7.84 -2.67 -17.45
C LEU A 144 -8.52 -1.71 -18.44
N LEU A 145 -7.75 -0.98 -19.24
CA LEU A 145 -8.27 -0.01 -20.21
C LEU A 145 -8.96 -0.66 -21.41
N GLU A 146 -8.50 -1.84 -21.82
CA GLU A 146 -9.13 -2.62 -22.90
C GLU A 146 -10.50 -3.18 -22.48
N HIS A 147 -10.69 -3.51 -21.20
CA HIS A 147 -11.86 -4.24 -20.71
C HIS A 147 -12.80 -3.40 -19.84
N SER A 148 -12.51 -2.12 -19.62
CA SER A 148 -13.34 -1.23 -18.82
C SER A 148 -13.16 0.24 -19.21
N PRO A 149 -14.25 1.02 -19.27
CA PRO A 149 -14.13 2.46 -19.42
C PRO A 149 -13.61 3.06 -18.11
N VAL A 150 -12.40 3.62 -18.15
CA VAL A 150 -11.71 4.21 -17.00
C VAL A 150 -11.15 5.58 -17.40
N ASP A 151 -11.39 6.59 -16.56
CA ASP A 151 -10.89 7.95 -16.71
C ASP A 151 -9.62 8.20 -15.87
N VAL A 152 -9.42 7.43 -14.80
CA VAL A 152 -8.25 7.52 -13.91
C VAL A 152 -7.87 6.15 -13.37
N ILE A 153 -6.57 5.82 -13.40
CA ILE A 153 -6.03 4.59 -12.82
C ILE A 153 -5.39 4.91 -11.47
N ILE A 154 -5.66 4.09 -10.45
CA ILE A 154 -4.93 4.11 -9.17
C ILE A 154 -4.08 2.84 -9.08
N SER A 155 -2.78 3.00 -8.85
CA SER A 155 -1.89 1.88 -8.57
C SER A 155 -1.67 1.73 -7.07
N ASP A 156 -2.13 0.60 -6.54
CA ASP A 156 -1.85 0.17 -5.17
C ASP A 156 -0.46 -0.50 -5.12
N ASP A 157 0.45 0.16 -4.42
CA ASP A 157 1.87 -0.16 -4.30
C ASP A 157 2.59 -0.25 -5.67
N GLY A 158 3.08 0.92 -6.11
CA GLY A 158 3.69 1.12 -7.43
C GLY A 158 5.01 1.90 -7.41
N LEU A 159 5.52 2.32 -6.25
CA LEU A 159 6.66 3.25 -6.20
C LEU A 159 7.88 2.70 -6.94
N GLN A 160 8.22 1.44 -6.71
CA GLN A 160 9.34 0.74 -7.38
C GLN A 160 9.06 0.31 -8.83
N HIS A 161 7.83 0.50 -9.35
CA HIS A 161 7.42 0.13 -10.70
C HIS A 161 7.64 1.28 -11.69
N TYR A 162 8.90 1.64 -11.92
CA TYR A 162 9.30 2.73 -12.82
C TYR A 162 9.02 2.49 -14.31
N ARG A 163 8.63 1.27 -14.71
CA ARG A 163 8.18 0.93 -16.08
C ARG A 163 6.81 1.50 -16.45
N MET A 164 6.18 2.22 -15.53
CA MET A 164 4.83 2.75 -15.67
C MET A 164 4.88 4.26 -15.41
N GLY A 165 4.49 5.04 -16.42
CA GLY A 165 4.27 6.46 -16.30
C GLY A 165 3.24 6.74 -15.21
N ARG A 166 3.55 7.74 -14.38
CA ARG A 166 2.68 8.18 -13.28
C ARG A 166 2.50 9.68 -13.39
N THR A 167 1.27 10.13 -13.19
CA THR A 167 0.90 11.54 -13.20
C THR A 167 1.06 12.15 -11.82
N LEU A 168 0.82 11.36 -10.77
CA LEU A 168 0.92 11.78 -9.38
C LEU A 168 1.40 10.63 -8.49
N GLU A 169 2.24 10.94 -7.53
CA GLU A 169 2.78 10.01 -6.55
C GLU A 169 2.48 10.43 -5.11
N LEU A 170 1.74 9.58 -4.40
CA LEU A 170 1.43 9.73 -2.98
C LEU A 170 2.26 8.72 -2.19
N VAL A 171 3.12 9.22 -1.31
CA VAL A 171 3.93 8.39 -0.43
C VAL A 171 3.36 8.41 0.98
N MET A 172 2.94 7.23 1.43
CA MET A 172 2.40 6.97 2.76
C MET A 172 3.52 6.76 3.78
N ILE A 173 3.44 7.48 4.89
CA ILE A 173 4.32 7.37 6.06
C ILE A 173 3.44 7.13 7.29
N ASP A 174 3.76 6.10 8.08
CA ASP A 174 3.14 5.93 9.40
C ASP A 174 3.73 6.96 10.37
N HIS A 175 2.90 7.81 10.96
CA HIS A 175 3.35 8.92 11.80
C HIS A 175 4.09 8.43 13.05
N ALA A 176 3.61 7.37 13.69
CA ALA A 176 4.17 6.85 14.93
C ALA A 176 5.48 6.10 14.69
N ARG A 177 5.57 5.34 13.59
CA ARG A 177 6.75 4.53 13.25
C ARG A 177 7.82 5.31 12.50
N GLY A 178 7.44 6.37 11.79
CA GLY A 178 8.34 7.13 10.93
C GLY A 178 9.07 6.24 9.92
N LEU A 179 10.39 6.43 9.82
CA LEU A 179 11.27 5.71 8.89
C LEU A 179 12.12 4.62 9.57
N GLY A 180 11.80 4.26 10.82
CA GLY A 180 12.64 3.39 11.65
C GLY A 180 14.04 4.00 11.85
N ASN A 181 15.08 3.19 11.65
CA ASN A 181 16.48 3.66 11.71
C ASN A 181 16.95 4.46 10.48
N GLY A 182 16.07 4.75 9.51
CA GLY A 182 16.40 5.54 8.33
C GLY A 182 17.32 4.85 7.32
N ARG A 183 17.59 3.55 7.46
CA ARG A 183 18.46 2.77 6.56
C ARG A 183 17.66 1.90 5.60
N CYS A 184 18.27 1.61 4.46
CA CYS A 184 17.71 0.69 3.48
C CYS A 184 17.83 -0.77 3.94
N LEU A 185 17.05 -1.64 3.31
CA LEU A 185 17.13 -3.08 3.51
C LEU A 185 18.53 -3.62 3.18
N PRO A 186 19.07 -4.57 3.96
CA PRO A 186 18.48 -5.18 5.16
C PRO A 186 18.90 -4.53 6.50
N GLU A 187 19.73 -3.48 6.49
CA GLU A 187 20.14 -2.75 7.71
C GLU A 187 18.95 -2.02 8.36
N GLY A 188 17.98 -1.59 7.55
CA GLY A 188 16.78 -0.88 7.99
C GLY A 188 15.54 -1.26 7.19
N PRO A 189 14.39 -0.62 7.49
CA PRO A 189 13.11 -0.99 6.90
C PRO A 189 12.87 -0.37 5.53
N LEU A 190 13.75 0.51 5.03
CA LEU A 190 13.50 1.27 3.82
C LEU A 190 13.79 0.46 2.54
N ARG A 191 12.87 0.49 1.58
CA ARG A 191 13.03 -0.04 0.22
C ARG A 191 13.81 0.91 -0.68
N GLU A 192 13.74 2.20 -0.39
CA GLU A 192 14.43 3.27 -1.09
C GLU A 192 14.94 4.29 -0.07
N PRO A 193 16.01 5.04 -0.37
CA PRO A 193 16.57 6.02 0.56
C PRO A 193 15.55 7.07 0.99
N ALA A 194 15.67 7.59 2.22
CA ALA A 194 14.76 8.63 2.73
C ALA A 194 14.73 9.90 1.85
N SER A 195 15.81 10.20 1.13
CA SER A 195 15.86 11.30 0.16
C SER A 195 14.80 11.19 -0.95
N ARG A 196 14.31 9.98 -1.24
CA ARG A 196 13.25 9.73 -2.23
C ARG A 196 11.93 10.44 -1.90
N LEU A 197 11.71 10.74 -0.62
CA LEU A 197 10.51 11.45 -0.17
C LEU A 197 10.43 12.89 -0.72
N ALA A 198 11.57 13.53 -0.99
CA ALA A 198 11.60 14.89 -1.53
C ALA A 198 11.14 14.96 -3.00
N GLU A 199 11.02 13.81 -3.66
CA GLU A 199 10.62 13.71 -5.07
C GLU A 199 9.16 13.24 -5.23
N ALA A 200 8.47 12.95 -4.12
CA ALA A 200 7.06 12.61 -4.16
C ALA A 200 6.22 13.87 -4.30
N ASP A 201 5.13 13.80 -5.08
CA ASP A 201 4.23 14.94 -5.22
C ASP A 201 3.48 15.24 -3.92
N MET A 202 3.16 14.20 -3.14
CA MET A 202 2.48 14.34 -1.86
C MET A 202 2.98 13.32 -0.83
N LEU A 203 3.28 13.81 0.38
CA LEU A 203 3.55 12.98 1.55
C LEU A 203 2.31 12.89 2.43
N ILE A 204 1.87 11.68 2.73
CA ILE A 204 0.68 11.42 3.56
C ILE A 204 1.11 10.74 4.86
N ARG A 205 0.83 11.38 5.99
CA ARG A 205 1.18 10.92 7.34
C ARG A 205 -0.03 10.27 8.00
N THR A 206 -0.08 8.95 7.97
CA THR A 206 -1.15 8.18 8.61
C THR A 206 -1.02 8.20 10.12
N GLY A 207 -2.09 8.58 10.82
CA GLY A 207 -2.13 8.70 12.27
C GLY A 207 -1.57 10.03 12.80
N ALA A 208 -1.20 10.97 11.92
CA ALA A 208 -0.82 12.31 12.35
C ALA A 208 -2.07 13.13 12.71
N ASP A 209 -1.92 14.01 13.70
CA ASP A 209 -3.02 14.87 14.12
C ASP A 209 -3.24 16.06 13.19
N LYS A 210 -2.15 16.61 12.65
CA LYS A 210 -2.15 17.83 11.85
C LYS A 210 -1.15 17.73 10.71
N ASP A 211 -1.41 18.51 9.69
CA ASP A 211 -0.48 18.71 8.59
C ASP A 211 0.87 19.24 9.11
N ALA A 212 1.90 18.99 8.33
CA ALA A 212 3.24 19.53 8.51
C ALA A 212 3.72 20.09 7.17
N ASP A 213 4.83 20.83 7.19
CA ASP A 213 5.39 21.41 5.97
C ASP A 213 5.66 20.32 4.93
N GLY A 214 4.96 20.41 3.80
CA GLY A 214 5.06 19.44 2.70
C GLY A 214 4.45 18.06 2.97
N ALA A 215 3.66 17.88 4.04
CA ALA A 215 3.04 16.60 4.36
C ALA A 215 1.64 16.72 4.99
N TYR A 216 0.69 15.93 4.50
CA TYR A 216 -0.70 15.96 4.91
C TYR A 216 -1.03 14.87 5.94
N ALA A 217 -1.81 15.21 6.95
CA ALA A 217 -2.30 14.25 7.94
C ALA A 217 -3.46 13.43 7.39
N MET A 218 -3.41 12.13 7.65
CA MET A 218 -4.52 11.22 7.39
C MET A 218 -4.90 10.50 8.68
N ARG A 219 -6.18 10.60 9.06
CA ARG A 219 -6.73 9.88 10.21
C ARG A 219 -7.77 8.86 9.74
N LEU A 220 -7.75 7.68 10.35
CA LEU A 220 -8.84 6.71 10.20
C LEU A 220 -9.87 6.98 11.29
N GLN A 221 -11.13 7.15 10.87
CA GLN A 221 -12.25 7.29 11.78
C GLN A 221 -13.17 6.07 11.64
N ALA A 222 -13.39 5.37 12.76
CA ALA A 222 -14.36 4.29 12.79
C ALA A 222 -15.76 4.87 12.57
N SER A 223 -16.44 4.42 11.51
CA SER A 223 -17.78 4.89 11.15
C SER A 223 -18.87 3.90 11.52
N VAL A 224 -18.59 2.60 11.40
CA VAL A 224 -19.56 1.51 11.59
C VAL A 224 -18.85 0.29 12.18
N LEU A 225 -19.50 -0.34 13.15
CA LEU A 225 -19.18 -1.69 13.63
C LEU A 225 -20.12 -2.68 12.94
N VAL A 226 -19.56 -3.80 12.47
CA VAL A 226 -20.31 -4.82 11.73
C VAL A 226 -20.26 -6.14 12.51
N ASN A 227 -21.44 -6.69 12.80
CA ASN A 227 -21.55 -8.05 13.34
C ASN A 227 -21.22 -9.05 12.24
N LEU A 228 -20.14 -9.82 12.40
CA LEU A 228 -19.68 -10.75 11.37
C LEU A 228 -20.63 -11.94 11.13
N LYS A 229 -21.48 -12.28 12.10
CA LYS A 229 -22.44 -13.40 11.98
C LYS A 229 -23.74 -12.95 11.32
N THR A 230 -24.27 -11.80 11.74
CA THR A 230 -25.60 -11.33 11.29
C THR A 230 -25.51 -10.28 10.16
N GLY A 231 -24.35 -9.67 9.96
CA GLY A 231 -24.17 -8.54 9.06
C GLY A 231 -24.73 -7.22 9.60
N GLU A 232 -25.27 -7.21 10.83
CA GLU A 232 -25.84 -6.01 11.45
C GLU A 232 -24.78 -4.91 11.57
N ARG A 233 -25.20 -3.66 11.30
CA ARG A 233 -24.34 -2.49 11.24
C ARG A 233 -24.80 -1.49 12.29
N VAL A 234 -23.90 -1.10 13.19
CA VAL A 234 -24.19 -0.14 14.26
C VAL A 234 -23.10 0.93 14.30
N ARG A 235 -23.46 2.19 14.57
CA ARG A 235 -22.44 3.23 14.75
C ARG A 235 -21.68 3.00 16.06
N PRO A 236 -20.38 3.32 16.14
CA PRO A 236 -19.62 3.11 17.37
C PRO A 236 -20.27 3.70 18.64
N GLY A 237 -20.90 4.88 18.55
CA GLY A 237 -21.59 5.51 19.69
C GLY A 237 -22.93 4.87 20.08
N GLU A 238 -23.52 4.06 19.19
CA GLU A 238 -24.78 3.35 19.44
C GLU A 238 -24.54 1.91 19.93
N TRP A 239 -23.29 1.44 19.84
CA TRP A 239 -22.95 0.09 20.22
C TRP A 239 -22.93 -0.07 21.74
N ARG A 240 -23.78 -0.98 22.22
CA ARG A 240 -23.80 -1.38 23.62
C ARG A 240 -22.87 -2.56 23.81
N ALA A 241 -21.62 -2.26 24.16
CA ALA A 241 -20.63 -3.28 24.46
C ALA A 241 -21.02 -4.06 25.73
N PRO A 242 -20.77 -5.38 25.79
CA PRO A 242 -20.77 -6.09 27.06
C PRO A 242 -19.68 -5.51 27.99
N PRO A 243 -19.76 -5.72 29.32
CA PRO A 243 -18.84 -5.13 30.29
C PRO A 243 -17.36 -5.50 30.06
N ARG A 244 -17.10 -6.59 29.32
CA ARG A 244 -15.78 -6.98 28.85
C ARG A 244 -15.85 -7.45 27.41
N VAL A 245 -14.90 -6.98 26.61
CA VAL A 245 -14.67 -7.44 25.25
C VAL A 245 -13.23 -7.92 25.10
N GLN A 246 -13.03 -8.92 24.25
CA GLN A 246 -11.69 -9.33 23.83
C GLN A 246 -11.48 -8.81 22.41
N ALA A 247 -10.42 -8.03 22.21
CA ALA A 247 -10.01 -7.56 20.90
C ALA A 247 -8.92 -8.47 20.35
N VAL A 248 -9.05 -8.84 19.07
CA VAL A 248 -8.05 -9.63 18.35
C VAL A 248 -7.81 -8.96 17.00
N ALA A 249 -6.55 -8.77 16.64
CA ALA A 249 -6.16 -8.18 15.37
C ALA A 249 -5.05 -9.01 14.71
N GLY A 250 -5.29 -9.45 13.47
CA GLY A 250 -4.37 -10.27 12.66
C GLY A 250 -3.52 -9.44 11.69
N ILE A 251 -3.06 -8.25 12.10
CA ILE A 251 -2.34 -7.31 11.23
C ILE A 251 -0.89 -7.11 11.69
N GLY A 252 -0.05 -6.53 10.84
CA GLY A 252 1.35 -6.23 11.17
C GLY A 252 1.57 -5.21 12.31
N ASN A 253 0.50 -4.59 12.83
CA ASN A 253 0.54 -3.73 14.02
C ASN A 253 -0.74 -3.85 14.87
N PRO A 254 -0.89 -4.91 15.69
CA PRO A 254 -2.12 -5.17 16.43
C PRO A 254 -2.49 -4.13 17.50
N GLU A 255 -1.52 -3.33 17.96
CA GLU A 255 -1.73 -2.32 19.02
C GLU A 255 -2.34 -1.01 18.51
N ARG A 256 -2.45 -0.84 17.18
CA ARG A 256 -3.08 0.30 16.52
C ARG A 256 -4.58 0.11 16.41
#